data_AF-A0A7W3MZ85-F1
#
_entry.id   AF-A0A7W3MZ85-F1
#
_cell.length_a   1.000
_cell.length_b   1.000
_cell.length_c   1.000
_cell.angle_alpha   90.00
_cell.angle_beta   90.00
_cell.angle_gamma   90.00
#
_symmetry.space_group_name_H-M   'P 1'
#
loop_
_entity.id
_entity.type
_entity.pdbx_description
1 polymer ?
#
loop_
_entity_poly.entity_id
_entity_poly.type
_entity_poly.pdbx_seq_one_letter_code
_entity_poly.pdbx_strand_id
1 'polypeptide(L)' 'MSCPVLYCSACGGDRPFERPVCPDGHGAECPELACTECGMAIIVGAAPPALCDPVPVRGRAA' A
#
# COMPACT_ATOMS: atom_id res chain seq x y z
N MET A 1 0.54 6.81 -20.00
CA MET A 1 0.92 7.26 -18.65
C MET A 1 -0.33 7.79 -17.95
N SER A 2 -0.93 7.02 -17.05
CA SER A 2 -2.09 7.47 -16.28
C SER A 2 -1.68 7.60 -14.81
N CYS A 3 -1.08 8.72 -14.45
CA CYS A 3 -0.79 9.06 -13.06
C CYS A 3 -2.07 9.60 -12.42
N PRO A 4 -2.67 8.92 -11.42
CA PRO A 4 -3.83 9.44 -10.71
C PRO A 4 -3.48 10.68 -9.88
N VAL A 5 -4.44 11.58 -9.70
CA VAL A 5 -4.31 12.77 -8.83
C VAL A 5 -4.96 12.46 -7.48
N LEU A 6 -4.19 12.57 -6.40
CA LEU A 6 -4.62 12.28 -5.02
C LEU A 6 -4.09 13.35 -4.06
N TYR A 7 -4.70 13.47 -2.88
CA TYR A 7 -4.24 14.42 -1.86
C TYR A 7 -2.95 13.92 -1.20
N CYS A 8 -1.91 14.74 -1.26
CA CYS A 8 -0.63 14.52 -0.58
C CYS A 8 -0.58 15.35 0.71
N SER A 9 -0.51 14.68 1.86
CA SER A 9 -0.42 15.34 3.17
C SER A 9 0.92 16.06 3.39
N ALA A 10 2.02 15.58 2.80
CA ALA A 10 3.32 16.24 2.89
C ALA A 10 3.37 17.55 2.08
N CYS A 11 2.73 17.59 0.91
CA CYS A 11 2.64 18.82 0.10
C CYS A 11 1.47 19.73 0.50
N GLY A 12 0.47 19.19 1.20
CA GLY A 12 -0.74 19.93 1.60
C GLY A 12 -1.76 20.16 0.48
N GLY A 13 -1.81 19.30 -0.55
CA GLY A 13 -2.69 19.51 -1.71
C GLY A 13 -2.79 18.30 -2.63
N ASP A 14 -3.64 18.41 -3.67
CA ASP A 14 -3.73 17.42 -4.72
C ASP A 14 -2.45 17.40 -5.57
N ARG A 15 -1.90 16.21 -5.78
CA ARG A 15 -0.68 16.00 -6.55
C ARG A 15 -0.83 14.77 -7.44
N PRO A 16 -0.12 14.72 -8.58
CA PRO A 16 0.00 13.50 -9.34
C PRO A 16 0.82 12.47 -8.56
N PHE A 17 0.36 11.23 -8.62
CA PHE A 17 1.05 10.07 -8.06
C PHE A 17 1.39 9.09 -9.18
N GLU A 18 2.59 8.53 -9.11
CA GLU A 18 3.03 7.45 -9.98
C GLU A 18 3.14 6.14 -9.21
N ARG A 19 3.12 5.04 -9.96
CA ARG A 19 3.25 3.70 -9.41
C ARG A 19 4.71 3.25 -9.63
N PRO A 20 5.59 3.32 -8.61
CA PRO A 20 7.00 2.97 -8.79
C PRO A 20 7.14 1.48 -9.12
N VAL A 21 8.30 1.10 -9.67
CA VAL A 21 8.63 -0.31 -9.87
C VAL A 21 8.67 -0.99 -8.49
N CYS A 22 7.69 -1.85 -8.25
CA CYS A 22 7.50 -2.56 -7.00
C CYS A 22 8.56 -3.66 -6.87
N PRO A 23 9.54 -3.56 -5.95
CA PRO A 23 10.60 -4.57 -5.80
C PRO A 23 10.05 -5.91 -5.30
N ASP A 24 8.91 -5.89 -4.61
CA ASP A 24 8.18 -7.07 -4.13
C ASP A 24 7.49 -7.87 -5.25
N GLY A 25 7.59 -7.42 -6.51
CA GLY A 25 7.15 -8.20 -7.67
C GLY A 25 5.66 -8.09 -8.00
N HIS A 26 4.93 -7.14 -7.39
CA HIS A 26 3.50 -6.93 -7.65
C HIS A 26 3.20 -6.26 -9.01
N GLY A 27 4.23 -5.79 -9.73
CA GLY A 27 4.09 -5.24 -11.07
C GLY A 27 3.05 -4.12 -11.15
N ALA A 28 2.09 -4.25 -12.09
CA ALA A 28 1.04 -3.25 -12.33
C ALA A 28 -0.02 -3.19 -11.22
N GLU A 29 -0.14 -4.25 -10.41
CA GLU A 29 -1.10 -4.40 -9.32
C GLU A 29 -0.55 -3.89 -7.98
N CYS A 30 0.66 -3.31 -7.98
CA CYS A 30 1.25 -2.77 -6.75
C CYS A 30 0.34 -1.66 -6.18
N PRO A 31 -0.12 -1.79 -4.93
CA PRO A 31 -1.04 -0.82 -4.31
C PRO A 31 -0.32 0.48 -3.88
N GLU A 32 1.01 0.51 -4.01
CA GLU A 32 1.87 1.63 -3.64
C GLU A 32 1.88 2.70 -4.73
N LEU A 33 1.61 3.94 -4.32
CA LEU A 33 1.68 5.12 -5.17
C LEU A 33 2.58 6.16 -4.52
N ALA A 34 3.50 6.75 -5.29
CA ALA A 34 4.41 7.79 -4.83
C ALA A 34 4.07 9.14 -5.45
N CYS A 35 4.04 10.20 -4.63
CA CYS A 35 3.86 11.56 -5.12
C CYS A 35 5.05 11.97 -6.00
N THR A 36 4.80 12.41 -7.23
CA THR A 36 5.90 12.74 -8.17
C THR A 36 6.68 13.98 -7.77
N GLU A 37 6.13 14.82 -6.89
CA GLU A 37 6.77 16.06 -6.43
C GLU A 37 7.68 15.85 -5.21
N CYS A 38 7.18 15.14 -4.19
CA CYS A 38 7.89 15.01 -2.90
C CYS A 38 8.36 13.58 -2.57
N GLY A 39 7.92 12.57 -3.34
CA GLY A 39 8.26 11.17 -3.10
C GLY A 39 7.47 10.47 -1.98
N MET A 40 6.51 11.13 -1.33
CA MET A 40 5.67 10.48 -0.31
C MET A 40 4.87 9.32 -0.91
N ALA A 41 5.00 8.14 -0.30
CA ALA A 41 4.26 6.94 -0.70
C ALA A 41 2.95 6.78 0.09
N ILE A 42 1.91 6.33 -0.59
CA ILE A 42 0.60 5.95 -0.03
C ILE A 42 0.17 4.58 -0.56
N ILE A 43 -0.67 3.88 0.20
CA ILE A 43 -1.22 2.57 -0.19
C ILE A 43 -2.69 2.75 -0.56
N VAL A 44 -3.07 2.34 -1.76
CA VAL A 44 -4.45 2.42 -2.27
C VAL A 44 -4.96 1.03 -2.61
N GLY A 45 -6.16 0.69 -2.10
CA GLY A 45 -6.81 -0.59 -2.42
C GLY A 45 -6.24 -1.82 -1.71
N ALA A 46 -5.35 -1.67 -0.73
CA ALA A 46 -4.96 -2.79 0.12
C ALA A 46 -6.18 -3.27 0.91
N ALA A 47 -6.51 -4.56 0.77
CA ALA A 47 -7.45 -5.21 1.68
C ALA A 47 -6.93 -5.02 3.12
N PRO A 48 -7.83 -4.81 4.10
CA PRO A 48 -7.40 -4.79 5.50
C PRO A 48 -6.59 -6.06 5.77
N PRO A 49 -5.51 -5.99 6.56
CA PRO A 49 -4.77 -7.19 6.91
C PRO A 49 -5.77 -8.20 7.44
N ALA A 50 -5.76 -9.41 6.88
CA ALA A 50 -6.53 -10.50 7.45
C ALA A 50 -6.12 -10.56 8.93
N LEU A 51 -7.04 -10.26 9.83
CA LEU A 51 -6.82 -10.49 11.25
C LEU A 51 -6.49 -11.96 11.33
N CYS A 52 -5.24 -12.30 11.67
CA CYS A 52 -4.86 -13.69 11.85
C CYS A 52 -5.85 -14.27 12.84
N ASP A 53 -6.70 -15.20 12.40
CA ASP A 53 -7.54 -15.95 13.31
C ASP A 53 -6.61 -16.56 14.36
N PRO A 54 -6.93 -16.43 15.66
CA PRO A 54 -6.11 -17.07 16.68
C PRO A 54 -6.09 -18.57 16.40
N VAL A 55 -4.92 -19.10 16.01
CA VAL A 55 -4.74 -20.53 15.81
C VAL A 55 -5.05 -21.22 17.15
N PRO A 56 -6.05 -22.10 17.24
CA PRO A 56 -6.37 -22.76 18.48
C PRO A 56 -5.19 -23.67 18.86
N VAL A 57 -4.46 -23.28 19.91
CA VAL A 57 -3.42 -24.13 20.48
C VAL A 57 -4.11 -25.31 21.16
N ARG A 58 -4.13 -26.49 20.51
CA ARG A 58 -4.53 -27.71 21.20
C ARG A 58 -3.44 -28.02 22.23
N GLY A 59 -3.74 -27.74 23.50
CA GLY A 59 -2.90 -28.12 24.63
C GLY A 59 -2.59 -29.61 24.58
N ARG A 60 -1.30 -29.94 24.64
CA ARG A 60 -0.83 -31.33 24.67
C ARG A 60 -1.10 -31.88 26.06
N ALA A 61 -2.04 -32.81 26.19
CA ALA A 61 -2.25 -33.54 27.43
C ALA A 61 -1.01 -34.40 27.74
N ALA A 62 -0.54 -34.32 28.99
CA ALA A 62 0.56 -35.10 29.54
C ALA A 62 0.12 -36.51 29.93
#